data_AF-A0A6B3HT96-F1
#
_entry.id   AF-A0A6B3HT96-F1
#
_cell.length_a   1.000
_cell.length_b   1.000
_cell.length_c   1.000
_cell.angle_alpha   90.00
_cell.angle_beta   90.00
_cell.angle_gamma   90.00
#
_symmetry.space_group_name_H-M   'P 1'
#
loop_
_entity.id
_entity.type
_entity.pdbx_description
1 polymer ?
#
loop_
_entity_poly.entity_id
_entity_poly.type
_entity_poly.pdbx_seq_one_letter_code
_entity_poly.pdbx_strand_id
1 'polypeptide(L)'
;AAVLRLTLHSPHGDMGFPGALDVTATYTLDTTGTLALEYTAVTDRPTVVNLTNHAYLNLGADDILGHTLQVDADHYLPIDTGSIPEGPPAPVAGTPFDLTAPQPLGDRLARSHPQLALAGGFDHCWVLREPDPAALR
;
A
#
# COMPACT_ATOMS: atom_id res chain seq x y z
N ALA A 1 15.36 17.96 12.17
CA ALA A 1 14.88 16.67 11.64
C ALA A 1 15.80 15.56 12.12
N ALA A 2 15.25 14.42 12.50
CA ALA A 2 16.01 13.21 12.81
C ALA A 2 15.99 12.30 11.58
N VAL A 3 17.13 11.67 11.27
CA VAL A 3 17.28 10.81 10.09
C VAL A 3 17.89 9.48 10.50
N LEU A 4 17.30 8.38 10.03
CA LEU A 4 17.84 7.03 10.18
C LEU A 4 18.00 6.41 8.80
N ARG A 5 19.22 5.98 8.48
CA ARG A 5 19.54 5.28 7.24
C ARG A 5 19.85 3.83 7.53
N LEU A 6 19.08 2.92 6.94
CA LEU A 6 19.31 1.48 7.00
C LEU A 6 19.75 1.01 5.61
N THR A 7 20.73 0.10 5.57
CA THR A 7 21.25 -0.45 4.33
C THR A 7 21.26 -1.97 4.39
N LEU A 8 20.92 -2.61 3.27
CA LEU A 8 20.97 -4.06 3.11
C LEU A 8 21.61 -4.40 1.77
N HIS A 9 22.51 -5.38 1.78
CA HIS A 9 23.02 -6.04 0.59
C HIS A 9 22.38 -7.41 0.46
N SER A 10 21.62 -7.63 -0.61
CA SER A 10 21.07 -8.94 -1.00
C SER A 10 21.91 -9.49 -2.16
N PRO A 11 22.64 -10.60 -1.98
CA PRO A 11 23.55 -11.11 -3.00
C PRO A 11 22.79 -11.70 -4.20
N HIS A 12 23.46 -11.84 -5.33
CA HIS A 12 22.91 -12.54 -6.49
C HIS A 12 22.35 -13.92 -6.12
N GLY A 13 21.11 -14.19 -6.50
CA GLY A 13 20.43 -15.47 -6.26
C GLY A 13 19.74 -15.56 -4.90
N ASP A 14 19.80 -14.52 -4.07
CA ASP A 14 19.09 -14.47 -2.79
C ASP A 14 17.57 -14.60 -3.01
N MET A 15 16.95 -15.56 -2.31
CA MET A 15 15.57 -16.00 -2.51
C MET A 15 15.18 -16.29 -3.99
N GLY A 16 16.16 -16.54 -4.86
CA GLY A 16 15.98 -16.83 -6.29
C GLY A 16 16.00 -15.62 -7.23
N PHE A 17 16.21 -14.39 -6.74
CA PHE A 17 16.25 -13.19 -7.59
C PHE A 17 17.62 -13.00 -8.26
N PRO A 18 17.66 -12.66 -9.57
CA PRO A 18 18.91 -12.38 -10.26
C PRO A 18 19.47 -11.02 -9.86
N GLY A 19 20.80 -10.93 -9.87
CA GLY A 19 21.54 -9.69 -9.59
C GLY A 19 21.71 -9.42 -8.11
N ALA A 20 22.85 -8.85 -7.73
CA ALA A 20 23.00 -8.31 -6.38
C ALA A 20 22.18 -7.02 -6.27
N LEU A 21 21.54 -6.81 -5.13
CA LEU A 21 20.69 -5.67 -4.82
C LEU A 21 21.21 -4.97 -3.55
N ASP A 22 21.67 -3.74 -3.71
CA ASP A 22 21.97 -2.84 -2.59
C ASP A 22 20.77 -1.92 -2.37
N VAL A 23 20.12 -2.05 -1.20
CA VAL A 23 18.97 -1.22 -0.80
C VAL A 23 19.36 -0.28 0.32
N THR A 24 18.91 0.96 0.23
CA THR A 24 18.87 1.92 1.33
C THR A 24 17.42 2.27 1.63
N ALA A 25 17.01 2.18 2.89
CA ALA A 25 15.77 2.77 3.40
C ALA A 25 16.12 3.95 4.33
N THR A 26 15.65 5.14 3.99
CA THR A 26 15.90 6.36 4.77
C THR A 26 14.60 6.84 5.40
N TYR A 27 14.55 6.83 6.73
CA TYR A 27 13.46 7.39 7.52
C TYR A 27 13.84 8.81 7.97
N THR A 28 12.97 9.78 7.73
CA THR A 28 13.14 11.17 8.16
C THR A 28 11.94 11.62 8.96
N LEU A 29 12.16 12.01 10.23
CA LEU A 29 11.16 12.70 11.04
C LEU A 29 11.50 14.18 11.08
N ASP A 30 10.68 15.00 10.43
CA ASP A 30 10.87 16.45 10.42
C ASP A 30 10.28 17.15 11.65
N THR A 31 10.47 18.46 11.74
CA THR A 31 9.99 19.26 12.89
C THR A 31 8.50 19.57 12.84
N THR A 32 7.82 19.25 11.74
CA THR A 32 6.36 19.39 11.59
C THR A 32 5.60 18.13 11.99
N GLY A 33 6.32 17.01 12.18
CA GLY A 33 5.75 15.71 12.53
C GLY A 33 5.56 14.78 11.34
N THR A 34 6.04 15.14 10.14
CA THR A 34 6.03 14.26 8.98
C THR A 34 7.11 13.19 9.12
N LEU A 35 6.69 11.92 9.03
CA LEU A 35 7.57 10.77 8.86
C LEU A 35 7.66 10.40 7.37
N ALA A 36 8.75 10.76 6.72
CA ALA A 36 9.03 10.41 5.33
C ALA A 36 9.88 9.13 5.24
N LEU A 37 9.61 8.32 4.22
CA LEU A 37 10.34 7.10 3.91
C LEU A 37 10.76 7.10 2.44
N GLU A 38 12.05 6.98 2.20
CA GLU A 38 12.64 6.88 0.87
C GLU A 38 13.36 5.55 0.70
N TYR A 39 13.13 4.89 -0.44
CA TYR A 39 13.87 3.70 -0.84
C TYR A 39 14.76 4.03 -2.04
N THR A 40 16.04 3.68 -1.95
CA THR A 40 16.95 3.64 -3.11
C THR A 40 17.43 2.21 -3.28
N ALA A 41 17.36 1.69 -4.49
CA ALA A 41 17.78 0.35 -4.86
C ALA A 41 18.71 0.42 -6.07
N VAL A 42 19.86 -0.25 -5.99
CA VAL A 42 20.81 -0.39 -7.11
C VAL A 42 21.07 -1.86 -7.34
N THR A 43 21.02 -2.27 -8.61
CA THR A 43 21.19 -3.65 -9.03
C THR A 43 22.32 -3.76 -10.05
N ASP A 44 23.11 -4.83 -9.99
CA ASP A 44 24.22 -5.04 -10.93
C ASP A 44 23.78 -5.71 -12.25
N ARG A 45 22.53 -6.19 -12.32
CA ARG A 45 21.93 -6.91 -13.45
C ARG A 45 20.43 -6.64 -13.53
N PRO A 46 19.79 -6.87 -14.70
CA PRO A 46 18.34 -6.82 -14.81
C PRO A 46 17.65 -7.74 -13.80
N THR A 47 16.72 -7.18 -13.03
CA THR A 47 15.92 -7.89 -12.02
C THR A 47 14.62 -7.13 -11.75
N VAL A 48 13.75 -7.69 -10.92
CA VAL A 48 12.50 -7.05 -10.48
C VAL A 48 12.65 -6.53 -9.05
N VAL A 49 12.17 -5.31 -8.81
CA VAL A 49 12.18 -4.68 -7.47
C VAL A 49 10.87 -3.92 -7.29
N ASN A 50 10.12 -4.26 -6.24
CA ASN A 50 8.89 -3.56 -5.84
C ASN A 50 8.80 -3.56 -4.31
N LEU A 51 9.41 -2.54 -3.68
CA LEU A 51 9.53 -2.43 -2.23
C LEU A 51 8.36 -1.63 -1.65
N THR A 52 7.96 -1.96 -0.42
CA THR A 52 6.94 -1.23 0.33
C THR A 52 7.25 -1.20 1.83
N ASN A 53 6.47 -0.42 2.57
CA ASN A 53 6.45 -0.40 4.02
C ASN A 53 5.17 -1.08 4.53
N HIS A 54 5.31 -1.98 5.50
CA HIS A 54 4.19 -2.77 6.02
C HIS A 54 3.67 -2.26 7.39
N ALA A 55 3.68 -0.94 7.60
CA ALA A 55 3.15 -0.35 8.83
C ALA A 55 1.64 -0.58 8.95
N TYR A 56 1.21 -0.86 10.17
CA TYR A 56 -0.20 -0.89 10.55
C TYR A 56 -0.53 0.36 11.33
N LEU A 57 -1.61 1.04 10.96
CA LEU A 57 -2.06 2.26 11.61
C LEU A 57 -3.31 1.97 12.45
N ASN A 58 -3.24 2.37 13.72
CA ASN A 58 -4.37 2.50 14.62
C ASN A 58 -4.18 3.81 15.40
N LEU A 59 -5.18 4.69 15.35
CA LEU A 59 -5.13 6.02 15.95
C LEU A 59 -5.39 6.02 17.47
N GLY A 60 -5.04 4.92 18.16
CA GLY A 60 -5.17 4.76 19.62
C GLY A 60 -6.53 4.23 20.08
N ALA A 61 -7.26 3.53 19.23
CA ALA A 61 -8.55 2.88 19.57
C ALA A 61 -8.39 1.37 19.74
N ASP A 62 -9.42 0.71 20.27
CA ASP A 62 -9.44 -0.75 20.44
C ASP A 62 -9.45 -1.49 19.09
N ASP A 63 -10.12 -0.91 18.09
CA ASP A 63 -10.15 -1.39 16.71
C ASP A 63 -10.10 -0.22 15.70
N ILE A 64 -10.12 -0.55 14.40
CA ILE A 64 -10.11 0.42 13.30
C ILE A 64 -11.50 0.72 12.74
N LEU A 65 -12.56 0.08 13.24
CA LEU A 65 -13.89 0.12 12.62
C LEU A 65 -14.50 1.52 12.67
N GLY A 66 -14.17 2.30 13.70
CA GLY A 66 -14.55 3.71 13.82
C GLY A 66 -13.68 4.68 13.02
N HIS A 67 -12.53 4.24 12.48
CA HIS A 67 -11.65 5.13 11.73
C HIS A 67 -12.26 5.46 10.37
N THR A 68 -12.08 6.71 9.95
CA THR A 68 -12.53 7.18 8.65
C THR A 68 -11.37 7.12 7.66
N LEU A 69 -11.58 6.47 6.51
CA LEU A 69 -10.61 6.39 5.43
C LEU A 69 -11.18 7.03 4.16
N GLN A 70 -10.32 7.75 3.44
CA GLN A 70 -10.55 8.18 2.07
C GLN A 70 -9.34 7.75 1.23
N VAL A 71 -9.61 7.19 0.05
CA VAL A 71 -8.59 6.77 -0.92
C VAL A 71 -8.92 7.43 -2.25
N ASP A 72 -7.94 8.14 -2.82
CA ASP A 72 -8.04 8.75 -4.13
C ASP A 72 -7.85 7.68 -5.22
N ALA A 73 -8.88 6.86 -5.43
CA ALA A 73 -8.87 5.73 -6.36
C ALA A 73 -10.29 5.41 -6.85
N ASP A 74 -10.46 5.30 -8.17
CA ASP A 74 -11.75 4.95 -8.79
C ASP A 74 -11.86 3.44 -9.11
N HIS A 75 -10.75 2.71 -9.00
CA HIS A 75 -10.67 1.27 -9.27
C HIS A 75 -9.88 0.53 -8.18
N TYR A 76 -10.13 -0.77 -8.07
CA TYR A 76 -9.33 -1.72 -7.28
C TYR A 76 -9.03 -2.96 -8.11
N LEU A 77 -8.08 -3.79 -7.67
CA LEU A 77 -7.79 -5.10 -8.25
C LEU A 77 -8.55 -6.19 -7.48
N PRO A 78 -9.59 -6.82 -8.07
CA PRO A 78 -10.19 -8.02 -7.51
C PRO A 78 -9.17 -9.15 -7.45
N ILE A 79 -9.32 -10.05 -6.48
CA ILE A 79 -8.46 -11.21 -6.27
C ILE A 79 -9.22 -12.53 -6.48
N ASP A 80 -8.45 -13.57 -6.78
CA ASP A 80 -8.90 -14.96 -6.76
C ASP A 80 -8.74 -15.60 -5.37
N THR A 81 -9.01 -16.91 -5.26
CA THR A 81 -8.90 -17.66 -4.00
C THR A 81 -7.48 -17.78 -3.45
N GLY A 82 -6.45 -17.43 -4.22
CA GLY A 82 -5.06 -17.37 -3.81
C GLY A 82 -4.58 -15.95 -3.47
N SER A 83 -5.48 -14.98 -3.36
CA SER A 83 -5.16 -13.54 -3.21
C SER A 83 -4.36 -12.97 -4.39
N ILE A 84 -4.47 -13.57 -5.58
CA ILE A 84 -3.81 -13.09 -6.79
C ILE A 84 -4.79 -12.20 -7.56
N PRO A 85 -4.39 -10.99 -8.01
CA PRO A 85 -5.24 -10.15 -8.85
C PRO A 85 -5.81 -10.90 -10.07
N GLU A 86 -7.13 -10.92 -10.18
CA GLU A 86 -7.87 -11.57 -11.27
C GLU A 86 -8.40 -10.50 -12.24
N GLY A 87 -7.90 -10.53 -13.48
CA GLY A 87 -8.42 -9.69 -14.55
C GLY A 87 -8.07 -8.20 -14.44
N PRO A 88 -8.80 -7.33 -15.16
CA PRO A 88 -8.57 -5.89 -15.17
C PRO A 88 -9.08 -5.22 -13.87
N PRO A 89 -8.62 -4.00 -13.55
CA PRO A 89 -9.17 -3.22 -12.45
C PRO A 89 -10.69 -3.07 -12.53
N ALA A 90 -11.38 -3.26 -11.41
CA ALA A 90 -12.83 -3.10 -11.29
C ALA A 90 -13.19 -1.75 -10.64
N PRO A 91 -14.32 -1.12 -11.01
CA PRO A 91 -14.72 0.15 -10.43
C PRO A 91 -15.06 -0.01 -8.95
N VAL A 92 -14.68 0.99 -8.14
CA VAL A 92 -15.05 1.00 -6.72
C VAL A 92 -16.51 1.44 -6.52
N ALA A 93 -17.04 2.27 -7.42
CA ALA A 93 -18.35 2.91 -7.28
C ALA A 93 -19.47 1.90 -6.99
N GLY A 94 -20.25 2.16 -5.94
CA GLY A 94 -21.37 1.30 -5.52
C GLY A 94 -20.94 0.03 -4.75
N THR A 95 -19.65 -0.27 -4.65
CA THR A 95 -19.10 -1.41 -3.91
C THR A 95 -18.65 -0.99 -2.50
N PRO A 96 -18.28 -1.93 -1.61
CA PRO A 96 -17.65 -1.59 -0.33
C PRO A 96 -16.28 -0.96 -0.45
N PHE A 97 -15.61 -1.11 -1.60
CA PHE A 97 -14.30 -0.54 -1.89
C PHE A 97 -14.36 0.95 -2.25
N ASP A 98 -15.56 1.53 -2.34
CA ASP A 98 -15.75 2.95 -2.58
C ASP A 98 -15.35 3.77 -1.35
N LEU A 99 -14.11 4.24 -1.37
CA LEU A 99 -13.51 5.14 -0.39
C LEU A 99 -13.17 6.49 -1.03
N THR A 100 -13.83 6.85 -2.13
CA THR A 100 -13.55 8.11 -2.87
C THR A 100 -13.90 9.37 -2.07
N ALA A 101 -14.78 9.21 -1.08
CA ALA A 101 -15.07 10.18 -0.02
C ALA A 101 -14.72 9.58 1.35
N PRO A 102 -14.61 10.37 2.42
CA PRO A 102 -14.38 9.86 3.77
C PRO A 102 -15.48 8.88 4.21
N GLN A 103 -15.09 7.67 4.62
CA GLN A 103 -16.01 6.62 5.06
C GLN A 103 -15.51 5.91 6.32
N PRO A 104 -16.37 5.61 7.30
CA PRO A 104 -16.02 4.70 8.38
C PRO A 104 -15.68 3.31 7.83
N LEU A 105 -14.56 2.74 8.27
CA LEU A 105 -14.11 1.42 7.81
C LEU A 105 -15.11 0.31 8.19
N GLY A 106 -15.70 0.39 9.38
CA GLY A 106 -16.70 -0.57 9.84
C GLY A 106 -17.92 -0.65 8.93
N ASP A 107 -18.43 0.50 8.47
CA ASP A 107 -19.59 0.56 7.56
C ASP A 107 -19.30 -0.11 6.22
N ARG A 108 -18.06 0.01 5.72
CA ARG A 108 -17.65 -0.65 4.48
C ARG A 108 -17.46 -2.15 4.68
N LEU A 109 -16.75 -2.55 5.73
CA LEU A 109 -16.46 -3.95 6.03
C LEU A 109 -17.72 -4.77 6.39
N ALA A 110 -18.78 -4.13 6.88
CA ALA A 110 -20.06 -4.78 7.19
C ALA A 110 -20.91 -5.12 5.94
N ARG A 111 -20.57 -4.58 4.76
CA ARG A 111 -21.34 -4.85 3.53
C ARG A 111 -21.07 -6.26 3.00
N SER A 112 -22.10 -6.88 2.44
CA SER A 112 -21.91 -8.14 1.69
C SER A 112 -21.29 -7.86 0.32
N HIS A 113 -20.15 -8.48 0.04
CA HIS A 113 -19.51 -8.47 -1.27
C HIS A 113 -18.60 -9.70 -1.42
N PRO A 114 -18.57 -10.38 -2.58
CA PRO A 114 -17.79 -11.61 -2.75
C PRO A 114 -16.30 -11.42 -2.39
N GLN A 115 -15.71 -10.31 -2.81
CA GLN A 115 -14.30 -9.99 -2.53
C GLN A 115 -14.01 -9.74 -1.03
N LEU A 116 -14.94 -9.18 -0.27
CA LEU A 116 -14.78 -9.05 1.19
C LEU A 116 -14.89 -10.41 1.89
N ALA A 117 -15.83 -11.25 1.45
CA ALA A 117 -15.99 -12.60 1.99
C ALA A 117 -14.77 -13.48 1.68
N LEU A 118 -14.16 -13.29 0.50
CA LEU A 118 -12.98 -14.01 0.07
C LEU A 118 -11.73 -13.65 0.88
N ALA A 119 -11.50 -12.35 1.11
CA ALA A 119 -10.35 -11.84 1.86
C ALA A 119 -10.54 -11.81 3.39
N GLY A 120 -11.77 -11.95 3.89
CA GLY A 120 -12.08 -11.70 5.30
C GLY A 120 -11.98 -10.21 5.69
N GLY A 121 -12.10 -9.31 4.71
CA GLY A 121 -11.94 -7.87 4.89
C GLY A 121 -11.31 -7.21 3.66
N PHE A 122 -10.52 -6.16 3.87
CA PHE A 122 -9.74 -5.53 2.80
C PHE A 122 -8.34 -6.15 2.70
N ASP A 123 -8.12 -6.89 1.62
CA ASP A 123 -6.78 -7.36 1.19
C ASP A 123 -6.58 -7.14 -0.32
N HIS A 124 -6.73 -5.88 -0.77
CA HIS A 124 -6.77 -5.55 -2.20
C HIS A 124 -5.91 -4.32 -2.50
N CYS A 125 -5.45 -4.22 -3.75
CA CYS A 125 -4.80 -3.01 -4.24
C CYS A 125 -5.84 -2.03 -4.78
N TRP A 126 -5.87 -0.81 -4.24
CA TRP A 126 -6.53 0.31 -4.90
C TRP A 126 -5.62 0.87 -5.99
N VAL A 127 -6.20 1.15 -7.16
CA VAL A 127 -5.50 1.80 -8.28
C VAL A 127 -5.68 3.30 -8.10
N LEU A 128 -4.65 3.94 -7.56
CA LEU A 128 -4.66 5.38 -7.27
C LEU A 128 -4.92 6.18 -8.55
N ARG A 129 -5.70 7.25 -8.45
CA ARG A 129 -5.76 8.22 -9.54
C ARG A 129 -4.37 8.81 -9.72
N GLU A 130 -4.05 9.19 -10.95
CA GLU A 130 -2.84 9.99 -11.17
C GLU A 130 -2.96 11.26 -10.31
N PRO A 131 -1.97 11.55 -9.46
CA PRO A 131 -2.00 12.78 -8.69
C PRO A 131 -2.07 13.95 -9.66
N ASP A 132 -2.90 14.94 -9.36
CA ASP A 132 -2.83 16.22 -10.07
C ASP A 132 -1.38 16.71 -9.95
N PRO A 133 -0.66 16.93 -11.07
CA PRO A 133 0.71 17.44 -11.03
C PRO A 133 0.84 18.74 -10.22
N ALA A 134 -0.25 19.50 -10.05
CA ALA A 134 -0.30 20.71 -9.23
C ALA A 134 -0.48 20.46 -7.72
N ALA A 135 -0.91 19.26 -7.31
CA ALA A 135 -1.15 18.88 -5.91
C ALA A 135 0.09 18.35 -5.19
N LEU A 136 1.16 18.01 -5.91
CA LEU A 136 2.49 17.74 -5.33
C LEU A 136 3.20 19.06 -5.02
N ARG A 137 2.91 19.63 -3.86
CA ARG A 137 3.70 20.71 -3.24
C ARG A 137 3.90 20.45 -1.76
#